data_AF-A0A8S9LT53-F1
#
_entry.id   AF-A0A8S9LT53-F1
#
_cell.length_a   1.000
_cell.length_b   1.000
_cell.length_c   1.000
_cell.angle_alpha   90.00
_cell.angle_beta   90.00
_cell.angle_gamma   90.00
#
_symmetry.space_group_name_H-M   'P 1'
#
loop_
_entity.id
_entity.type
_entity.pdbx_description
1 polymer ?
#
loop_
_entity_poly.entity_id
_entity_poly.type
_entity_poly.pdbx_seq_one_letter_code
_entity_poly.pdbx_strand_id
1 'polypeptide(L)'
;MREFVINTPEKLRQKLDMVNLLSYSSFHFWMYVGGSLVFIYQHLRCEDSEEFAMIAECIENTRDKRRQEQRPEIAQVFRTTLRTNLPDEFNKFSQTKNRMLLWNGSRLTNWASILTKGVYFADMFSKSKGYSFMKTPFAKTVFYSCASTKGVGRRAPSPKEARTLEDGFVVPLGCPVDQMDYKSQLWHNEYIVYDLGQIRMRYLVHIRTQPGN
;
A
#
# COMPACT_ATOMS: atom_id res chain seq x y z
N MET A 1 -14.56 17.80 11.69
CA MET A 1 -13.45 17.08 12.38
C MET A 1 -13.85 16.32 13.65
N ARG A 2 -15.03 16.52 14.27
CA ARG A 2 -15.42 15.86 15.54
C ARG A 2 -15.99 14.43 15.42
N GLU A 3 -16.29 13.94 14.22
CA GLU A 3 -16.92 12.62 14.02
C GLU A 3 -15.99 11.41 14.18
N PHE A 4 -14.66 11.61 14.20
CA PHE A 4 -13.70 10.51 14.21
C PHE A 4 -13.04 10.24 15.57
N VAL A 5 -13.42 10.99 16.60
CA VAL A 5 -12.91 10.76 17.96
C VAL A 5 -13.70 9.64 18.61
N ILE A 6 -13.01 8.55 18.99
CA ILE A 6 -13.57 7.45 19.78
C ILE A 6 -13.61 7.91 21.24
N ASN A 7 -14.69 8.57 21.61
CA ASN A 7 -14.88 9.18 22.93
C ASN A 7 -16.01 8.55 23.74
N THR A 8 -16.62 7.47 23.24
CA THR A 8 -17.74 6.77 23.90
C THR A 8 -17.51 5.26 23.82
N PRO A 9 -17.85 4.49 24.88
CA PRO A 9 -17.78 3.04 24.88
C PRO A 9 -18.49 2.37 23.70
N GLU A 10 -19.61 2.94 23.24
CA GLU A 10 -20.41 2.42 22.11
C GLU A 10 -19.66 2.54 20.79
N LYS A 11 -19.03 3.69 20.53
CA LYS A 11 -18.15 3.88 19.35
C LYS A 11 -16.94 2.96 19.39
N LEU A 12 -16.36 2.74 20.57
CA LEU A 12 -15.24 1.81 20.73
C LEU A 12 -15.68 0.38 20.40
N ARG A 13 -16.84 -0.05 20.91
CA ARG A 13 -17.44 -1.35 20.64
C ARG A 13 -17.77 -1.55 19.16
N GLN A 14 -18.40 -0.56 18.51
CA GLN A 14 -18.67 -0.61 17.07
C GLN A 14 -17.39 -0.71 16.22
N LYS A 15 -16.30 -0.04 16.63
CA LYS A 15 -15.02 -0.16 15.95
C LYS A 15 -14.36 -1.51 16.23
N LEU A 16 -14.40 -2.03 17.45
CA LEU A 16 -13.91 -3.37 17.79
C LEU A 16 -14.68 -4.45 17.04
N ASP A 17 -16.00 -4.37 16.95
CA ASP A 17 -16.84 -5.30 16.20
C ASP A 17 -16.51 -5.25 14.70
N MET A 18 -16.33 -4.06 14.14
CA MET A 18 -15.90 -3.88 12.75
C MET A 18 -14.50 -4.47 12.49
N VAL A 19 -13.55 -4.31 13.43
CA VAL A 19 -12.21 -4.90 13.34
C VAL A 19 -12.26 -6.43 13.45
N ASN A 20 -13.05 -6.95 14.38
CA ASN A 20 -13.22 -8.39 14.60
C ASN A 20 -13.92 -9.05 13.40
N LEU A 21 -14.89 -8.37 12.77
CA LEU A 21 -15.56 -8.82 11.55
C LEU A 21 -14.62 -8.84 10.33
N LEU A 22 -13.58 -8.01 10.30
CA LEU A 22 -12.52 -8.07 9.28
C LEU A 22 -11.54 -9.24 9.51
N SER A 23 -11.46 -9.78 10.74
CA SER A 23 -10.54 -10.85 11.13
C SER A 23 -11.09 -12.26 10.91
N TYR A 24 -12.41 -12.39 10.76
CA TYR A 24 -13.08 -13.66 10.51
C TYR A 24 -13.58 -13.72 9.05
N SER A 25 -13.98 -14.92 8.59
CA SER A 25 -14.64 -15.16 7.29
C SER A 25 -15.84 -14.24 6.99
N SER A 26 -16.26 -13.42 7.96
CA SER A 26 -17.28 -12.37 7.88
C SER A 26 -16.89 -11.11 7.07
N PHE A 27 -15.65 -10.98 6.58
CA PHE A 27 -15.34 -9.99 5.52
C PHE A 27 -16.29 -10.14 4.33
N HIS A 28 -16.63 -11.40 4.01
CA HIS A 28 -17.64 -11.74 3.01
C HIS A 28 -19.02 -11.20 3.40
N PHE A 29 -19.42 -11.33 4.67
CA PHE A 29 -20.70 -10.80 5.20
C PHE A 29 -20.76 -9.27 5.13
N TRP A 30 -19.67 -8.54 5.39
CA TRP A 30 -19.67 -7.08 5.27
C TRP A 30 -19.72 -6.59 3.82
N MET A 31 -19.06 -7.29 2.89
CA MET A 31 -19.27 -7.07 1.45
C MET A 31 -20.72 -7.37 1.08
N TYR A 32 -21.29 -8.50 1.52
CA TYR A 32 -22.64 -8.92 1.14
C TYR A 32 -23.75 -8.03 1.74
N VAL A 33 -23.59 -7.56 2.98
CA VAL A 33 -24.58 -6.75 3.71
C VAL A 33 -24.42 -5.26 3.41
N GLY A 34 -23.19 -4.79 3.19
CA GLY A 34 -22.91 -3.43 2.73
C GLY A 34 -22.92 -3.36 1.21
N GLY A 35 -24.09 -3.47 0.57
CA GLY A 35 -24.24 -3.59 -0.89
C GLY A 35 -23.46 -2.58 -1.76
N SER A 36 -23.00 -1.45 -1.21
CA SER A 36 -22.11 -0.49 -1.86
C SER A 36 -20.66 -0.98 -2.06
N LEU A 37 -20.11 -1.78 -1.15
CA LEU A 37 -18.71 -2.21 -1.21
C LEU A 37 -18.45 -3.28 -2.28
N VAL A 38 -19.44 -4.13 -2.61
CA VAL A 38 -19.32 -5.11 -3.71
C VAL A 38 -19.12 -4.41 -5.05
N PHE A 39 -19.78 -3.27 -5.27
CA PHE A 39 -19.58 -2.47 -6.48
C PHE A 39 -18.20 -1.81 -6.56
N ILE A 40 -17.53 -1.61 -5.43
CA ILE A 40 -16.20 -0.96 -5.33
C ILE A 40 -15.05 -1.96 -5.47
N TYR A 41 -15.28 -3.23 -5.10
CA TYR A 41 -14.24 -4.27 -5.12
C TYR A 41 -14.72 -5.49 -5.89
N GLN A 42 -14.20 -5.64 -7.11
CA GLN A 42 -14.41 -6.84 -7.92
C GLN A 42 -13.44 -7.93 -7.49
N HIS A 43 -13.98 -9.04 -7.00
CA HIS A 43 -13.16 -10.19 -6.67
C HIS A 43 -12.49 -10.73 -7.94
N LEU A 44 -11.16 -10.84 -7.92
CA LEU A 44 -10.44 -11.56 -8.98
C LEU A 44 -10.63 -13.05 -8.69
N ARG A 45 -11.67 -13.64 -9.29
CA ARG A 45 -11.85 -15.08 -9.27
C ARG A 45 -10.86 -15.69 -10.28
N CYS A 46 -10.05 -16.64 -9.81
CA CYS A 46 -9.18 -17.55 -10.56
C CYS A 46 -7.68 -17.19 -10.59
N GLU A 47 -6.86 -18.24 -10.48
CA GLU A 47 -5.41 -18.24 -10.68
C GLU A 47 -5.00 -17.89 -12.12
N ASP A 48 -5.94 -17.97 -13.07
CA ASP A 48 -5.74 -17.76 -14.50
C ASP A 48 -5.71 -16.28 -14.94
N SER A 49 -6.00 -15.34 -14.03
CA SER A 49 -5.90 -13.92 -14.36
C SER A 49 -4.42 -13.50 -14.42
N GLU A 50 -4.01 -12.86 -15.52
CA GLU A 50 -2.66 -12.30 -15.66
C GLU A 50 -2.31 -11.34 -14.50
N GLU A 51 -3.30 -10.59 -14.00
CA GLU A 51 -3.11 -9.71 -12.85
C GLU A 51 -2.85 -10.48 -11.55
N PHE A 52 -3.56 -11.61 -11.34
CA PHE A 52 -3.33 -12.46 -10.19
C PHE A 52 -1.94 -13.08 -10.24
N ALA A 53 -1.54 -13.62 -11.39
CA ALA A 53 -0.21 -14.17 -11.61
C ALA A 53 0.89 -13.13 -11.35
N MET A 54 0.73 -11.91 -11.84
CA MET A 54 1.65 -10.79 -11.58
C MET A 54 1.75 -10.46 -10.09
N ILE A 55 0.62 -10.43 -9.37
CA ILE A 55 0.60 -10.15 -7.93
C ILE A 55 1.29 -11.26 -7.15
N ALA A 56 1.01 -12.53 -7.49
CA ALA A 56 1.64 -13.69 -6.88
C ALA A 56 3.15 -13.71 -7.13
N GLU A 57 3.58 -13.42 -8.37
CA GLU A 57 4.98 -13.27 -8.74
C GLU A 57 5.65 -12.13 -7.94
N CYS A 58 4.98 -10.98 -7.80
CA CYS A 58 5.52 -9.85 -7.04
C CYS A 58 5.71 -10.21 -5.56
N ILE A 59 4.76 -10.89 -4.94
CA ILE A 59 4.86 -11.36 -3.54
C ILE A 59 6.02 -12.35 -3.39
N GLU A 60 6.14 -13.31 -4.30
CA GLU A 60 7.16 -14.34 -4.26
C GLU A 60 8.57 -13.77 -4.47
N ASN A 61 8.73 -12.86 -5.43
CA ASN A 61 10.04 -12.31 -5.77
C ASN A 61 10.51 -11.26 -4.78
N THR A 62 9.60 -10.40 -4.28
CA THR A 62 9.97 -9.28 -3.40
C THR A 62 10.03 -9.63 -1.91
N ARG A 63 9.74 -10.88 -1.52
CA ARG A 63 9.88 -11.34 -0.13
C ARG A 63 11.33 -11.30 0.34
N ASP A 64 11.53 -10.92 1.60
CA ASP A 64 12.85 -11.04 2.22
C ASP A 64 13.10 -12.50 2.63
N LYS A 65 13.73 -13.26 1.75
CA LYS A 65 14.09 -14.68 1.96
C LYS A 65 15.01 -14.92 3.18
N ARG A 66 15.58 -13.87 3.78
CA ARG A 66 16.40 -13.96 5.00
C ARG A 66 15.55 -14.06 6.26
N ARG A 67 14.31 -13.56 6.22
CA ARG A 67 13.37 -13.73 7.32
C ARG A 67 12.92 -15.19 7.30
N GLN A 68 13.00 -15.88 8.43
CA GLN A 68 12.39 -17.20 8.63
C GLN A 68 10.85 -17.13 8.71
N GLU A 69 10.25 -16.06 8.17
CA GLU A 69 8.82 -15.91 8.07
C GLU A 69 8.31 -16.93 7.05
N GLN A 70 7.23 -17.63 7.41
CA GLN A 70 6.61 -18.58 6.51
C GLN A 70 6.16 -17.91 5.22
N ARG A 71 6.10 -18.69 4.14
CA ARG A 71 5.66 -18.21 2.84
C ARG A 71 4.24 -17.63 2.96
N PRO A 72 4.01 -16.37 2.55
CA PRO A 72 2.68 -15.78 2.60
C PRO A 72 1.72 -16.56 1.70
N GLU A 73 0.57 -16.95 2.24
CA GLU A 73 -0.50 -17.58 1.47
C GLU A 73 -1.49 -16.49 1.01
N ILE A 74 -1.66 -16.35 -0.30
CA ILE A 74 -2.66 -15.42 -0.85
C ILE A 74 -4.03 -16.07 -0.65
N ALA A 75 -4.82 -15.52 0.27
CA ALA A 75 -6.18 -16.01 0.47
C ALA A 75 -7.10 -15.48 -0.63
N GLN A 76 -7.02 -14.17 -0.91
CA GLN A 76 -7.93 -13.49 -1.83
C GLN A 76 -7.26 -12.24 -2.43
N VAL A 77 -7.62 -11.94 -3.68
CA VAL A 77 -7.25 -10.67 -4.34
C VAL A 77 -8.51 -10.00 -4.88
N PHE A 78 -8.61 -8.70 -4.65
CA PHE A 78 -9.70 -7.87 -5.15
C PHE A 78 -9.11 -6.76 -6.00
N ARG A 79 -9.69 -6.56 -7.20
CA ARG A 79 -9.45 -5.39 -8.03
C ARG A 79 -10.37 -4.28 -7.56
N THR A 80 -9.83 -3.07 -7.41
CA THR A 80 -10.65 -1.91 -7.06
C THR A 80 -11.31 -1.36 -8.34
N THR A 81 -12.64 -1.39 -8.39
CA THR A 81 -13.44 -0.87 -9.52
C THR A 81 -13.80 0.60 -9.35
N LEU A 82 -13.81 1.11 -8.11
CA LEU A 82 -14.02 2.53 -7.82
C LEU A 82 -12.77 3.23 -7.29
N ARG A 83 -12.60 4.45 -7.80
CA ARG A 83 -11.61 5.46 -7.42
C ARG A 83 -11.87 5.88 -5.95
N THR A 84 -11.26 5.19 -5.00
CA THR A 84 -11.42 5.47 -3.55
C THR A 84 -10.90 6.86 -3.14
N ASN A 85 -10.14 7.50 -4.02
CA ASN A 85 -9.80 8.92 -3.95
C ASN A 85 -10.62 9.68 -5.01
N LEU A 86 -11.05 10.90 -4.69
CA LEU A 86 -11.76 11.81 -5.60
C LEU A 86 -11.20 11.67 -7.03
N PRO A 87 -11.97 11.16 -8.00
CA PRO A 87 -11.53 10.82 -9.34
C PRO A 87 -10.66 11.87 -10.02
N ASP A 88 -10.97 13.12 -9.74
CA ASP A 88 -10.35 14.29 -10.33
C ASP A 88 -8.96 14.53 -9.76
N GLU A 89 -8.72 14.20 -8.48
CA GLU A 89 -7.45 14.41 -7.81
C GLU A 89 -6.34 13.55 -8.41
N PHE A 90 -6.61 12.26 -8.67
CA PHE A 90 -5.60 11.40 -9.31
C PHE A 90 -5.37 11.72 -10.78
N ASN A 91 -6.41 12.17 -11.46
CA ASN A 91 -6.32 12.59 -12.86
C ASN A 91 -5.41 13.82 -13.06
N LYS A 92 -5.26 14.69 -12.05
CA LYS A 92 -4.29 15.81 -12.07
C LYS A 92 -2.86 15.33 -12.32
N PHE A 93 -2.55 14.10 -11.90
CA PHE A 93 -1.24 13.49 -12.05
C PHE A 93 -1.14 12.51 -13.23
N SER A 94 -2.14 12.47 -14.12
CA SER A 94 -2.17 11.55 -15.27
C SER A 94 -0.96 11.69 -16.20
N GLN A 95 -0.43 12.91 -16.36
CA GLN A 95 0.74 13.19 -17.20
C GLN A 95 2.08 13.04 -16.46
N THR A 96 2.07 12.75 -15.15
CA THR A 96 3.31 12.56 -14.40
C THR A 96 4.01 11.27 -14.84
N LYS A 97 5.33 11.34 -14.98
CA LYS A 97 6.20 10.19 -15.30
C LYS A 97 6.51 9.39 -14.03
N ASN A 98 7.18 8.25 -14.19
CA ASN A 98 7.67 7.40 -13.08
C ASN A 98 6.55 6.93 -12.13
N ARG A 99 5.48 6.41 -12.72
CA ARG A 99 4.33 5.87 -11.99
C ARG A 99 4.61 4.41 -11.65
N MET A 100 4.48 4.03 -10.39
CA MET A 100 4.81 2.68 -9.93
C MET A 100 3.63 2.03 -9.22
N LEU A 101 3.51 0.71 -9.34
CA LEU A 101 2.66 -0.10 -8.46
C LEU A 101 3.50 -0.53 -7.25
N LEU A 102 3.10 -0.10 -6.05
CA LEU A 102 3.86 -0.30 -4.82
C LEU A 102 2.98 -0.90 -3.72
N TRP A 103 3.61 -1.65 -2.82
CA TRP A 103 2.97 -2.21 -1.64
C TRP A 103 2.69 -1.14 -0.58
N ASN A 104 1.51 -1.21 0.03
CA ASN A 104 1.17 -0.43 1.22
C ASN A 104 0.51 -1.35 2.26
N GLY A 105 1.31 -1.80 3.23
CA GLY A 105 0.83 -2.63 4.34
C GLY A 105 0.24 -1.76 5.46
N SER A 106 -0.89 -2.19 6.02
CA SER A 106 -1.50 -1.53 7.18
C SER A 106 -2.11 -2.58 8.11
N ARG A 107 -2.23 -2.25 9.40
CA ARG A 107 -2.88 -3.11 10.38
C ARG A 107 -4.34 -3.35 9.98
N LEU A 108 -4.86 -4.55 10.25
CA LEU A 108 -6.25 -4.92 9.95
C LEU A 108 -7.25 -3.87 10.44
N THR A 109 -6.99 -3.31 11.63
CA THR A 109 -7.82 -2.28 12.26
C THR A 109 -8.04 -1.03 11.43
N ASN A 110 -7.08 -0.70 10.55
CA ASN A 110 -7.09 0.51 9.77
C ASN A 110 -7.77 0.32 8.41
N TRP A 111 -7.98 -0.93 7.96
CA TRP A 111 -8.47 -1.18 6.60
C TRP A 111 -9.89 -0.69 6.41
N ALA A 112 -10.77 -0.77 7.40
CA ALA A 112 -12.11 -0.20 7.24
C ALA A 112 -12.10 1.31 6.95
N SER A 113 -11.23 2.10 7.59
CA SER A 113 -11.14 3.53 7.30
C SER A 113 -10.51 3.79 5.94
N ILE A 114 -9.50 2.99 5.56
CA ILE A 114 -8.85 3.08 4.26
C ILE A 114 -9.83 2.75 3.11
N LEU A 115 -10.62 1.68 3.27
CA LEU A 115 -11.57 1.23 2.23
C LEU A 115 -12.75 2.19 2.08
N THR A 116 -13.15 2.88 3.16
CA THR A 116 -14.29 3.80 3.14
C THR A 116 -13.92 5.24 2.80
N LYS A 117 -12.70 5.69 3.12
CA LYS A 117 -12.32 7.11 3.02
C LYS A 117 -11.01 7.36 2.28
N GLY A 118 -10.35 6.31 1.81
CA GLY A 118 -9.04 6.40 1.17
C GLY A 118 -7.88 6.38 2.16
N VAL A 119 -6.67 6.44 1.59
CA VAL A 119 -5.43 6.47 2.37
C VAL A 119 -5.29 7.83 3.03
N TYR A 120 -4.90 7.85 4.30
CA TYR A 120 -4.60 9.08 5.02
C TYR A 120 -3.09 9.30 5.12
N PHE A 121 -2.63 10.52 4.88
CA PHE A 121 -1.30 10.90 5.33
C PHE A 121 -1.28 10.94 6.85
N ALA A 122 -0.28 10.28 7.42
CA ALA A 122 0.18 10.72 8.71
C ALA A 122 0.84 12.09 8.55
N ASP A 123 0.76 12.95 9.56
CA ASP A 123 1.53 14.19 9.59
C ASP A 123 3.03 13.86 9.46
N MET A 124 3.54 14.01 8.23
CA MET A 124 4.91 13.68 7.90
C MET A 124 5.86 14.67 8.53
N PHE A 125 5.47 15.92 8.78
CA PHE A 125 6.31 16.87 9.52
C PHE A 125 6.57 16.37 10.95
N SER A 126 5.54 15.87 11.62
CA SER A 126 5.69 15.31 12.97
C SER A 126 6.40 13.95 12.97
N LYS A 127 6.15 13.07 11.98
CA LYS A 127 6.73 11.72 11.95
C LYS A 127 8.13 11.62 11.35
N SER A 128 8.51 12.55 10.46
CA SER A 128 9.87 12.64 9.90
C SER A 128 10.83 13.41 10.81
N LYS A 129 10.36 13.91 11.96
CA LYS A 129 11.15 14.56 13.01
C LYS A 129 12.08 13.53 13.67
N GLY A 130 13.13 13.14 12.94
CA GLY A 130 14.07 12.08 13.30
C GLY A 130 14.60 11.27 12.11
N TYR A 131 13.88 11.24 10.99
CA TYR A 131 14.35 10.62 9.74
C TYR A 131 15.29 11.59 9.02
N SER A 132 16.56 11.21 8.99
CA SER A 132 17.68 11.98 8.45
C SER A 132 17.44 12.44 7.02
N PHE A 133 17.28 13.74 6.80
CA PHE A 133 17.78 14.51 5.63
C PHE A 133 17.52 16.01 5.78
N MET A 134 16.54 16.46 6.59
CA MET A 134 16.15 17.87 6.70
C MET A 134 17.08 18.80 7.51
N LYS A 135 18.29 18.35 7.88
CA LYS A 135 19.20 19.19 8.70
C LYS A 135 19.99 20.22 7.87
N THR A 136 19.98 20.12 6.54
CA THR A 136 20.72 21.06 5.68
C THR A 136 19.77 21.98 4.91
N PRO A 137 20.13 23.27 4.69
CA PRO A 137 19.35 24.19 3.86
C PRO A 137 19.13 23.67 2.42
N PHE A 138 20.08 22.90 1.90
CA PHE A 138 19.99 22.26 0.58
C PHE A 138 18.88 21.19 0.53
N ALA A 139 18.77 20.36 1.58
CA ALA A 139 17.72 19.34 1.64
C ALA A 139 16.31 19.93 1.74
N LYS A 140 16.15 21.09 2.40
CA LYS A 140 14.87 21.82 2.40
C LYS A 140 14.51 22.31 0.99
N THR A 141 15.47 22.84 0.24
CA THR A 141 15.24 23.38 -1.11
C THR A 141 14.85 22.27 -2.11
N VAL A 142 15.53 21.12 -2.06
CA VAL A 142 15.20 19.95 -2.90
C VAL A 142 13.81 19.37 -2.55
N PHE A 143 13.40 19.44 -1.29
CA PHE A 143 12.09 18.97 -0.85
C PHE A 143 10.94 19.76 -1.50
N TYR A 144 11.14 21.04 -1.81
CA TYR A 144 10.14 21.88 -2.46
C TYR A 144 10.11 21.73 -4.00
N SER A 145 11.11 21.09 -4.61
CA SER A 145 11.18 20.89 -6.08
C SER A 145 10.76 19.50 -6.56
N CYS A 146 10.63 18.53 -5.65
CA CYS A 146 10.32 17.14 -5.99
C CYS A 146 8.87 16.79 -5.66
N ALA A 147 8.18 16.06 -6.55
CA ALA A 147 6.81 15.61 -6.32
C ALA A 147 6.71 14.45 -5.30
N SER A 148 7.83 13.78 -5.00
CA SER A 148 7.91 12.63 -4.09
C SER A 148 9.35 12.43 -3.64
N THR A 149 9.55 11.74 -2.51
CA THR A 149 10.87 11.31 -2.05
C THR A 149 11.00 9.79 -2.06
N LYS A 150 12.18 9.31 -2.46
CA LYS A 150 12.58 7.91 -2.32
C LYS A 150 13.65 7.81 -1.24
N GLY A 151 13.35 7.12 -0.14
CA GLY A 151 14.36 6.64 0.78
C GLY A 151 15.09 5.45 0.14
N VAL A 152 16.37 5.60 -0.16
CA VAL A 152 17.17 4.54 -0.80
C VAL A 152 17.60 3.54 0.28
N GLY A 153 17.19 2.28 0.15
CA GLY A 153 17.58 1.19 1.04
C GLY A 153 18.86 0.47 0.62
N ARG A 154 19.36 -0.44 1.44
CA ARG A 154 20.47 -1.33 1.08
C ARG A 154 20.11 -2.32 -0.02
N ARG A 155 18.82 -2.68 -0.14
CA ARG A 155 18.33 -3.61 -1.16
C ARG A 155 17.13 -3.05 -1.90
N ALA A 156 17.00 -3.40 -3.18
CA ALA A 156 15.85 -3.06 -4.01
C ALA A 156 15.54 -4.19 -4.98
N PRO A 157 14.28 -4.33 -5.43
CA PRO A 157 13.96 -5.18 -6.58
C PRO A 157 14.86 -4.83 -7.75
N SER A 158 15.44 -5.85 -8.40
CA SER A 158 16.22 -5.63 -9.61
C SER A 158 15.36 -4.96 -10.69
N PRO A 159 15.89 -3.91 -11.36
CA PRO A 159 15.14 -3.19 -12.40
C PRO A 159 15.02 -4.00 -13.70
N LYS A 160 15.81 -5.06 -13.89
CA LYS A 160 15.84 -5.86 -15.12
C LYS A 160 14.54 -6.61 -15.36
N GLU A 161 13.90 -7.05 -14.29
CA GLU A 161 12.63 -7.78 -14.30
C GLU A 161 11.43 -6.85 -14.08
N ALA A 162 11.64 -5.53 -14.05
CA ALA A 162 10.53 -4.59 -13.92
C ALA A 162 9.62 -4.67 -15.15
N ARG A 163 8.30 -4.78 -14.92
CA ARG A 163 7.29 -4.84 -15.98
C ARG A 163 6.57 -3.51 -16.07
N THR A 164 6.35 -3.01 -17.28
CA THR A 164 5.49 -1.84 -17.52
C THR A 164 4.13 -2.32 -17.98
N LEU A 165 3.07 -1.88 -17.30
CA LEU A 165 1.68 -2.18 -17.65
C LEU A 165 1.22 -1.31 -18.82
N GLU A 166 0.13 -1.70 -19.48
CA GLU A 166 -0.47 -0.96 -20.59
C GLU A 166 -0.79 0.51 -20.24
N ASP A 167 -1.12 0.78 -18.98
CA ASP A 167 -1.41 2.13 -18.47
C ASP A 167 -0.16 2.90 -18.01
N GLY A 168 1.04 2.41 -18.33
CA GLY A 168 2.33 3.07 -18.11
C GLY A 168 2.90 2.96 -16.69
N PHE A 169 2.28 2.16 -15.81
CA PHE A 169 2.80 1.92 -14.47
C PHE A 169 3.88 0.84 -14.46
N VAL A 170 4.95 1.08 -13.73
CA VAL A 170 6.03 0.12 -13.52
C VAL A 170 5.76 -0.75 -12.29
N VAL A 171 5.84 -2.06 -12.45
CA VAL A 171 5.74 -3.06 -11.39
C VAL A 171 7.13 -3.62 -11.11
N PRO A 172 7.70 -3.40 -9.93
CA PRO A 172 9.04 -3.88 -9.59
C PRO A 172 9.01 -5.36 -9.20
N LEU A 173 9.05 -6.26 -10.20
CA LEU A 173 8.94 -7.71 -10.01
C LEU A 173 10.27 -8.40 -9.70
N GLY A 174 11.40 -7.71 -9.78
CA GLY A 174 12.72 -8.32 -9.59
C GLY A 174 12.98 -8.80 -8.16
N CYS A 175 13.80 -9.84 -8.04
CA CYS A 175 14.30 -10.27 -6.74
C CYS A 175 15.15 -9.15 -6.11
N PRO A 176 15.12 -8.97 -4.76
CA PRO A 176 15.95 -8.00 -4.07
C PRO A 176 17.44 -8.23 -4.34
N VAL A 177 18.10 -7.20 -4.87
CA VAL A 177 19.56 -7.11 -5.06
C VAL A 177 20.14 -6.02 -4.17
N ASP A 178 21.42 -6.13 -3.86
CA ASP A 178 22.12 -5.15 -3.02
C ASP A 178 22.49 -3.90 -3.83
N GLN A 179 22.24 -2.73 -3.24
CA GLN A 179 22.54 -1.42 -3.82
C GLN A 179 23.89 -0.90 -3.27
N MET A 180 24.99 -1.36 -3.86
CA MET A 180 26.36 -1.13 -3.35
C MET A 180 26.79 0.35 -3.34
N ASP A 181 26.19 1.17 -4.21
CA ASP A 181 26.52 2.59 -4.35
C ASP A 181 26.01 3.46 -3.19
N TYR A 182 25.18 2.92 -2.30
CA TYR A 182 24.50 3.70 -1.27
C TYR A 182 24.77 3.17 0.14
N LYS A 183 25.38 4.01 0.99
CA LYS A 183 25.44 3.77 2.44
C LYS A 183 24.11 4.15 3.09
N SER A 184 23.23 3.16 3.27
CA SER A 184 21.90 3.39 3.85
C SER A 184 21.70 2.74 5.22
N GLN A 185 20.90 3.40 6.06
CA GLN A 185 20.34 2.84 7.29
C GLN A 185 19.01 2.11 7.04
N LEU A 186 18.37 2.33 5.89
CA LEU A 186 17.16 1.62 5.48
C LEU A 186 17.54 0.29 4.83
N TRP A 187 16.79 -0.77 5.16
CA TRP A 187 17.00 -2.08 4.52
C TRP A 187 16.44 -2.13 3.10
N HIS A 188 15.29 -1.52 2.88
CA HIS A 188 14.57 -1.51 1.60
C HIS A 188 14.24 -0.08 1.19
N ASN A 189 13.91 0.11 -0.09
CA ASN A 189 13.46 1.42 -0.56
C ASN A 189 12.10 1.77 0.06
N GLU A 190 11.96 3.03 0.45
CA GLU A 190 10.69 3.62 0.89
C GLU A 190 10.30 4.73 -0.09
N TYR A 191 9.00 4.84 -0.39
CA TYR A 191 8.48 5.83 -1.31
C TYR A 191 7.45 6.70 -0.59
N ILE A 192 7.66 8.01 -0.66
CA ILE A 192 6.88 9.01 0.04
C ILE A 192 6.33 9.99 -0.99
N VAL A 193 5.01 10.12 -1.04
CA VAL A 193 4.30 11.14 -1.82
C VAL A 193 3.70 12.17 -0.87
N TYR A 194 3.49 13.39 -1.34
CA TYR A 194 3.05 14.51 -0.50
C TYR A 194 1.61 14.93 -0.77
N ASP A 195 1.03 14.45 -1.87
CA ASP A 195 -0.35 14.71 -2.27
C ASP A 195 -1.14 13.38 -2.38
N LEU A 196 -2.35 13.34 -1.82
CA LEU A 196 -3.20 12.15 -1.86
C LEU A 196 -3.69 11.86 -3.28
N GLY A 197 -3.75 12.88 -4.14
CA GLY A 197 -3.96 12.74 -5.57
C GLY A 197 -2.84 11.98 -6.28
N GLN A 198 -1.68 11.73 -5.66
CA GLN A 198 -0.65 10.87 -6.27
C GLN A 198 -0.90 9.37 -6.02
N ILE A 199 -1.88 9.02 -5.17
CA ILE A 199 -2.18 7.65 -4.78
C ILE A 199 -3.49 7.20 -5.41
N ARG A 200 -3.51 5.98 -5.95
CA ARG A 200 -4.74 5.28 -6.33
C ARG A 200 -4.59 3.81 -5.95
N MET A 201 -5.47 3.33 -5.06
CA MET A 201 -5.55 1.90 -4.76
C MET A 201 -6.00 1.15 -6.02
N ARG A 202 -5.26 0.10 -6.39
CA ARG A 202 -5.54 -0.73 -7.58
C ARG A 202 -5.95 -2.17 -7.22
N TYR A 203 -5.30 -2.72 -6.21
CA TYR A 203 -5.58 -4.06 -5.70
C TYR A 203 -5.62 -4.07 -4.17
N LEU A 204 -6.48 -4.92 -3.62
CA LEU A 204 -6.49 -5.30 -2.21
C LEU A 204 -6.14 -6.78 -2.13
N VAL A 205 -5.08 -7.10 -1.40
CA VAL A 205 -4.59 -8.48 -1.25
C VAL A 205 -4.76 -8.91 0.20
N HIS A 206 -5.51 -9.98 0.42
CA HIS A 206 -5.62 -10.64 1.70
C HIS A 206 -4.60 -11.77 1.78
N ILE A 207 -3.63 -11.62 2.68
CA ILE A 207 -2.59 -12.61 2.94
C ILE A 207 -2.90 -13.30 4.27
N ARG A 208 -2.92 -14.64 4.26
CA ARG A 208 -2.91 -15.45 5.47
C ARG A 208 -1.47 -15.65 5.91
N THR A 209 -1.19 -15.26 7.14
CA THR A 209 0.02 -15.62 7.86
C THR A 209 -0.36 -16.67 8.88
N GLN A 210 0.18 -17.89 8.77
CA GLN A 210 0.05 -18.84 9.88
C GLN A 210 0.93 -18.35 11.02
N PRO A 211 0.48 -18.44 12.29
CA PRO A 211 1.36 -18.17 13.41
C PRO A 211 2.55 -19.13 13.32
N GLY A 212 3.77 -18.58 13.38
CA GLY A 212 4.96 -19.41 13.51
C GLY A 212 4.84 -20.25 14.79
N ASN A 213 5.19 -21.53 14.68
CA ASN A 213 5.30 -22.44 15.83
C ASN A 213 6.19 -21.85 16.94
#